data_AF-A0A6G1RCX7-F1
#
_entry.id   AF-A0A6G1RCX7-F1
#
_cell.length_a   1.000
_cell.length_b   1.000
_cell.length_c   1.000
_cell.angle_alpha   90.00
_cell.angle_beta   90.00
_cell.angle_gamma   90.00
#
_symmetry.space_group_name_H-M   'P 1'
#
loop_
_entity.id
_entity.type
_entity.pdbx_description
1 polymer ?
#
loop_
_entity_poly.entity_id
_entity_poly.type
_entity_poly.pdbx_seq_one_letter_code
_entity_poly.pdbx_strand_id
1 'polypeptide(L)'
;ANGVQNGYVYCHSPECVRCTHHDGLNQKLYHNLQEYAKRYSWSGMGRIHKGIREQGRYLNSRPSIQKPEVFFLPDLPTMPYFSRDAQKHDVELLERNFQTILCEFETLYKAFSNCSLPQGWKMNSTPSGEWFTFYLVNQGMCVPRNCRRCPRTYRLLGSLRTCIGNNVFGNACISVLSPGTVIAEHYGPTNIRIRCHLGLKTPSNCELVVGGEPQCWAEGRC
;
A
#
# COMPACT_ATOMS: atom_id res chain seq x y z
N ALA A 1 33.26 2.29 -4.42
CA ALA A 1 32.27 2.36 -3.32
C ALA A 1 30.91 2.03 -3.94
N ASN A 2 30.51 0.76 -3.87
CA ASN A 2 29.32 0.25 -4.54
C ASN A 2 28.08 0.79 -3.80
N GLY A 3 27.34 1.66 -4.47
CA GLY A 3 26.06 2.17 -3.98
C GLY A 3 25.13 1.00 -3.75
N VAL A 4 24.65 0.87 -2.51
CA VAL A 4 23.64 -0.10 -2.11
C VAL A 4 22.42 0.15 -3.01
N GLN A 5 22.19 -0.73 -3.98
CA GLN A 5 20.91 -0.80 -4.68
C GLN A 5 19.86 -1.05 -3.59
N ASN A 6 18.98 -0.07 -3.34
CA ASN A 6 17.85 -0.23 -2.44
C ASN A 6 17.20 -1.59 -2.73
N GLY A 7 17.08 -2.41 -1.68
CA GLY A 7 16.73 -3.82 -1.78
C GLY A 7 15.30 -4.04 -2.24
N TYR A 8 15.04 -3.89 -3.54
CA TYR A 8 13.90 -4.53 -4.17
C TYR A 8 14.26 -5.99 -4.29
N VAL A 9 13.76 -6.80 -3.37
CA VAL A 9 13.76 -8.23 -3.60
C VAL A 9 12.64 -8.50 -4.62
N TYR A 10 12.97 -8.25 -5.89
CA TYR A 10 12.49 -8.87 -7.12
C TYR A 10 10.97 -8.98 -7.34
N CYS A 11 10.24 -7.86 -7.35
CA CYS A 11 8.94 -7.87 -8.04
C CYS A 11 9.18 -7.86 -9.56
N HIS A 12 8.83 -8.95 -10.25
CA HIS A 12 8.94 -9.08 -11.71
C HIS A 12 7.57 -9.12 -12.40
N SER A 13 6.51 -8.69 -11.72
CA SER A 13 5.18 -8.74 -12.31
C SER A 13 5.07 -7.71 -13.45
N PRO A 14 4.72 -8.14 -14.68
CA PRO A 14 4.59 -7.21 -15.82
C PRO A 14 3.47 -6.19 -15.63
N GLU A 15 2.49 -6.51 -14.77
CA GLU A 15 1.34 -5.67 -14.44
C GLU A 15 1.59 -4.76 -13.22
N CYS A 16 2.76 -4.82 -12.57
CA CYS A 16 3.06 -4.01 -11.41
C CYS A 16 3.49 -2.60 -11.84
N VAL A 17 2.76 -1.57 -11.40
CA VAL A 17 3.04 -0.16 -11.74
C VAL A 17 4.48 0.30 -11.44
N ARG A 18 5.19 -0.38 -10.53
CA ARG A 18 6.62 -0.11 -10.26
C ARG A 18 7.56 -0.73 -11.29
N CYS A 19 7.20 -1.91 -11.78
CA CYS A 19 8.04 -2.73 -12.66
C CYS A 19 7.80 -2.40 -14.13
N THR A 20 6.60 -1.94 -14.46
CA THR A 20 6.25 -1.52 -15.83
C THR A 20 6.85 -0.14 -16.09
N HIS A 21 7.99 -0.10 -16.79
CA HIS A 21 8.52 1.15 -17.32
C HIS A 21 7.58 1.67 -18.41
N HIS A 22 6.92 2.79 -18.13
CA HIS A 22 6.05 3.45 -19.09
C HIS A 22 6.77 4.66 -19.69
N ASP A 23 7.43 4.44 -20.82
CA ASP A 23 7.95 5.55 -21.63
C ASP A 23 6.80 6.51 -21.98
N GLY A 24 7.02 7.81 -21.75
CA GLY A 24 6.00 8.83 -21.99
C GLY A 24 4.81 8.83 -21.00
N LEU A 25 4.91 8.15 -19.84
CA LEU A 25 3.86 8.16 -18.81
C LEU A 25 3.46 9.59 -18.42
N ASN A 26 4.44 10.47 -18.21
CA ASN A 26 4.18 11.86 -17.83
C ASN A 26 3.46 12.64 -18.94
N GLN A 27 3.80 12.44 -20.21
CA GLN A 27 3.08 13.03 -21.34
C GLN A 27 1.63 12.54 -21.38
N LYS A 28 1.40 11.23 -21.21
CA LYS A 28 0.05 10.66 -21.18
C LYS A 28 -0.77 11.18 -20.00
N LEU A 29 -0.18 11.25 -18.81
CA LEU A 29 -0.81 11.83 -17.62
C LEU A 29 -1.15 13.31 -17.83
N TYR A 30 -0.24 14.08 -18.42
CA TYR A 30 -0.47 15.49 -18.71
C TYR A 30 -1.62 15.68 -19.71
N HIS A 31 -1.64 14.89 -20.79
CA HIS A 31 -2.72 14.90 -21.77
C HIS A 31 -4.07 14.56 -21.11
N ASN A 32 -4.11 13.51 -20.29
CA ASN A 32 -5.33 13.13 -19.56
C ASN A 32 -5.80 14.24 -18.60
N LEU A 33 -4.87 14.92 -17.91
CA LEU A 33 -5.20 16.06 -17.06
C LEU A 33 -5.78 17.22 -17.87
N GLN A 34 -5.24 17.49 -19.07
CA GLN A 34 -5.79 18.50 -19.97
C GLN A 34 -7.21 18.14 -20.42
N GLU A 35 -7.45 16.90 -20.83
CA GLU A 35 -8.79 16.44 -21.21
C GLU A 35 -9.79 16.49 -20.04
N TYR A 36 -9.35 16.15 -18.83
CA TYR A 36 -10.16 16.30 -17.62
C TYR A 36 -10.49 17.78 -17.36
N ALA A 37 -9.49 18.66 -17.41
CA ALA A 37 -9.67 20.08 -17.13
C ALA A 37 -10.56 20.79 -18.17
N LYS A 38 -10.52 20.35 -19.44
CA LYS A 38 -11.45 20.80 -20.49
C LYS A 38 -12.91 20.48 -20.15
N ARG A 39 -13.17 19.33 -19.53
CA ARG A 39 -14.53 18.89 -19.17
C ARG A 39 -15.04 19.50 -17.87
N TYR A 40 -14.14 19.80 -16.93
CA TYR A 40 -14.52 20.25 -15.58
C TYR A 40 -13.96 21.64 -15.26
N SER A 41 -12.69 21.74 -14.85
CA SER A 41 -12.00 23.01 -14.62
C SER A 41 -10.51 22.78 -14.32
N TRP A 42 -9.68 23.80 -14.52
CA TRP A 42 -8.33 23.88 -13.96
C TRP A 42 -8.30 24.32 -12.49
N SER A 43 -9.41 24.88 -11.98
CA SER A 43 -9.48 25.37 -10.61
C SER A 43 -9.19 24.25 -9.61
N GLY A 44 -8.29 24.50 -8.65
CA GLY A 44 -7.86 23.52 -7.65
C GLY A 44 -6.85 22.48 -8.13
N MET A 45 -6.47 22.45 -9.41
CA MET A 45 -5.59 21.41 -9.99
C MET A 45 -4.09 21.75 -9.95
N GLY A 46 -3.71 22.91 -9.41
CA GLY A 46 -2.34 23.43 -9.48
C GLY A 46 -1.29 22.46 -8.92
N ARG A 47 -1.61 21.75 -7.84
CA ARG A 47 -0.70 20.76 -7.24
C ARG A 47 -0.50 19.54 -8.13
N ILE A 48 -1.57 19.03 -8.73
CA ILE A 48 -1.51 17.88 -9.66
C ILE A 48 -0.74 18.27 -10.92
N HIS A 49 -1.03 19.45 -11.46
CA HIS A 49 -0.33 20.00 -12.62
C HIS A 49 1.18 20.14 -12.38
N LYS A 50 1.57 20.76 -11.26
CA LYS A 50 2.97 20.85 -10.81
C LYS A 50 3.60 19.48 -10.62
N GLY A 51 2.88 18.55 -9.97
CA GLY A 51 3.30 17.17 -9.78
C GLY A 51 3.64 16.50 -11.11
N ILE A 52 2.74 16.51 -12.10
CA ILE A 52 2.97 15.86 -13.40
C ILE A 52 4.14 16.51 -14.16
N ARG A 53 4.24 17.85 -14.15
CA ARG A 53 5.28 18.58 -14.90
C ARG A 53 6.68 18.43 -14.31
N GLU A 54 6.78 18.37 -12.98
CA GLU A 54 8.06 18.36 -12.27
C GLU A 54 8.46 16.98 -11.71
N GLN A 55 7.80 15.88 -12.13
CA GLN A 55 8.13 14.52 -11.64
C GLN A 55 9.62 14.21 -11.67
N GLY A 56 10.29 14.45 -12.81
CA GLY A 56 11.73 14.16 -12.95
C GLY A 56 12.61 14.94 -11.96
N ARG A 57 12.19 16.13 -11.54
CA ARG A 57 12.92 16.90 -10.52
C ARG A 57 12.78 16.28 -9.14
N TYR A 58 11.57 15.82 -8.79
CA TYR A 58 11.29 15.25 -7.47
C TYR A 58 11.89 13.84 -7.30
N LEU A 59 11.75 12.99 -8.31
CA LEU A 59 12.28 11.61 -8.27
C LEU A 59 13.82 11.58 -8.20
N ASN A 60 14.49 12.63 -8.70
CA ASN A 60 15.95 12.79 -8.68
C ASN A 60 16.48 13.64 -7.51
N SER A 61 15.60 14.15 -6.65
CA SER A 61 15.99 15.03 -5.53
C SER A 61 16.58 14.26 -4.34
N ARG A 62 17.30 14.98 -3.45
CA ARG A 62 18.05 14.45 -2.29
C ARG A 62 17.14 13.73 -1.26
N PRO A 63 17.72 12.91 -0.35
CA PRO A 63 16.96 12.12 0.60
C PRO A 63 16.03 12.99 1.44
N SER A 64 14.74 12.77 1.27
CA SER A 64 13.71 13.20 2.21
C SER A 64 13.12 11.93 2.86
N ILE A 65 12.37 12.09 3.95
CA ILE A 65 11.63 10.98 4.55
C ILE A 65 10.63 10.32 3.58
N GLN A 66 10.37 10.94 2.42
CA GLN A 66 9.67 10.34 1.29
C GLN A 66 10.56 10.29 0.03
N LYS A 67 10.63 9.12 -0.60
CA LYS A 67 11.30 8.93 -1.90
C LYS A 67 10.49 7.96 -2.77
N PRO A 68 9.28 8.34 -3.22
CA PRO A 68 8.49 7.46 -4.05
C PRO A 68 9.13 7.25 -5.43
N GLU A 69 8.90 6.09 -6.01
CA GLU A 69 9.54 5.70 -7.29
C GLU A 69 8.69 5.99 -8.53
N VAL A 70 7.36 6.08 -8.37
CA VAL A 70 6.42 6.15 -9.52
C VAL A 70 5.81 7.53 -9.64
N PHE A 71 5.31 8.10 -8.53
CA PHE A 71 4.64 9.39 -8.58
C PHE A 71 4.79 10.16 -7.27
N PHE A 72 5.35 11.37 -7.36
CA PHE A 72 5.45 12.31 -6.24
C PHE A 72 4.52 13.51 -6.43
N LEU A 73 3.62 13.76 -5.48
CA LEU A 73 2.80 14.98 -5.45
C LEU A 73 3.42 15.98 -4.46
N PRO A 74 3.84 17.17 -4.91
CA PRO A 74 4.48 18.16 -4.05
C PRO A 74 3.50 18.78 -3.06
N ASP A 75 4.05 19.41 -2.03
CA ASP A 75 3.30 20.23 -1.06
C ASP A 75 2.23 19.46 -0.27
N LEU A 76 2.40 18.13 -0.14
CA LEU A 76 1.66 17.31 0.80
C LEU A 76 2.32 17.35 2.19
N PRO A 77 1.52 17.32 3.28
CA PRO A 77 2.06 17.10 4.61
C PRO A 77 2.81 15.77 4.68
N THR A 78 3.95 15.79 5.36
CA THR A 78 4.82 14.62 5.48
C THR A 78 5.07 14.30 6.94
N MET A 79 4.68 13.09 7.35
CA MET A 79 4.96 12.54 8.67
C MET A 79 5.21 11.03 8.55
N PRO A 80 6.09 10.44 9.38
CA PRO A 80 6.29 8.99 9.41
C PRO A 80 5.03 8.25 9.89
N TYR A 81 4.38 8.80 10.93
CA TYR A 81 3.13 8.30 11.48
C TYR A 81 2.07 9.39 11.53
N PHE A 82 0.83 9.00 11.26
CA PHE A 82 -0.33 9.88 11.31
C PHE A 82 -1.19 9.54 12.52
N SER A 83 -1.72 10.55 13.20
CA SER A 83 -2.65 10.33 14.31
C SER A 83 -3.89 9.57 13.84
N ARG A 84 -4.38 8.67 14.69
CA ARG A 84 -5.68 8.00 14.57
C ARG A 84 -6.80 8.99 14.23
N ASP A 85 -6.78 10.19 14.79
CA ASP A 85 -7.83 11.18 14.60
C ASP A 85 -7.89 11.74 13.17
N ALA A 86 -6.77 11.68 12.42
CA ALA A 86 -6.73 12.12 11.03
C ALA A 86 -7.65 11.27 10.12
N GLN A 87 -7.89 10.01 10.49
CA GLN A 87 -8.75 9.07 9.76
C GLN A 87 -9.76 8.36 10.70
N LYS A 88 -10.27 9.09 11.70
CA LYS A 88 -11.04 8.55 12.82
C LYS A 88 -12.17 7.61 12.41
N HIS A 89 -12.95 7.99 11.39
CA HIS A 89 -14.09 7.19 10.93
C HIS A 89 -13.65 5.81 10.43
N ASP A 90 -12.65 5.77 9.55
CA ASP A 90 -12.18 4.53 8.92
C ASP A 90 -11.48 3.64 9.96
N VAL A 91 -10.65 4.24 10.83
CA VAL A 91 -9.98 3.53 11.92
C VAL A 91 -11.01 2.92 12.88
N GLU A 92 -11.98 3.70 13.38
CA GLU A 92 -13.00 3.17 14.28
C GLU A 92 -13.82 2.06 13.63
N LEU A 93 -14.11 2.17 12.33
CA LEU A 93 -14.86 1.17 11.61
C LEU A 93 -14.06 -0.14 11.47
N LEU A 94 -12.76 -0.05 11.19
CA LEU A 94 -11.85 -1.21 11.16
C LEU A 94 -11.73 -1.89 12.52
N GLU A 95 -11.44 -1.12 13.58
CA GLU A 95 -11.27 -1.64 14.94
C GLU A 95 -12.56 -2.29 15.46
N ARG A 96 -13.73 -1.67 15.24
CA ARG A 96 -15.04 -2.25 15.64
C ARG A 96 -15.35 -3.56 14.92
N ASN A 97 -14.83 -3.76 13.71
CA ASN A 97 -15.04 -4.96 12.91
C ASN A 97 -13.86 -5.94 12.99
N PHE A 98 -12.90 -5.71 13.88
CA PHE A 98 -11.71 -6.55 14.07
C PHE A 98 -12.04 -8.04 14.12
N GLN A 99 -13.00 -8.44 14.95
CA GLN A 99 -13.35 -9.86 15.13
C GLN A 99 -13.87 -10.50 13.83
N THR A 100 -14.57 -9.73 12.99
CA THR A 100 -15.06 -10.20 11.69
C THR A 100 -13.90 -10.45 10.74
N ILE A 101 -12.95 -9.51 10.68
CA ILE A 101 -11.76 -9.62 9.83
C ILE A 101 -10.87 -10.78 10.30
N LEU A 102 -10.69 -10.91 11.62
CA LEU A 102 -9.92 -11.98 12.24
C LEU A 102 -10.50 -13.36 11.93
N CYS A 103 -11.82 -13.53 12.00
CA CYS A 103 -12.47 -14.81 11.69
C CYS A 103 -12.29 -15.24 10.23
N GLU A 104 -12.41 -14.30 9.28
CA GLU A 104 -12.13 -14.58 7.86
C GLU A 104 -10.64 -14.89 7.63
N PHE A 105 -9.74 -14.17 8.30
CA PHE A 105 -8.31 -14.47 8.28
C PHE A 105 -8.00 -15.87 8.83
N GLU A 106 -8.51 -16.26 9.99
CA GLU A 106 -8.26 -17.58 10.58
C GLU A 106 -8.76 -18.71 9.66
N THR A 107 -9.86 -18.49 8.95
CA THR A 107 -10.36 -19.42 7.94
C THR A 107 -9.40 -19.54 6.76
N LEU A 108 -8.84 -18.43 6.27
CA LEU A 108 -7.79 -18.45 5.25
C LEU A 108 -6.51 -19.12 5.76
N TYR A 109 -6.14 -18.85 7.02
CA TYR A 109 -4.87 -19.30 7.59
C TYR A 109 -4.85 -20.81 7.82
N LYS A 110 -5.98 -21.41 8.21
CA LYS A 110 -6.12 -22.89 8.29
C LYS A 110 -5.80 -23.59 6.96
N ALA A 111 -5.91 -22.91 5.82
CA ALA A 111 -5.54 -23.48 4.53
C ALA A 111 -4.01 -23.60 4.33
N PHE A 112 -3.17 -22.91 5.12
CA PHE A 112 -1.71 -23.09 5.08
C PHE A 112 -1.25 -24.41 5.69
N SER A 113 -2.05 -25.03 6.56
CA SER A 113 -1.67 -26.27 7.26
C SER A 113 -1.48 -27.48 6.34
N ASN A 114 -1.92 -27.42 5.08
CA ASN A 114 -2.11 -28.58 4.20
C ASN A 114 -1.37 -28.47 2.84
N CYS A 115 -0.07 -28.10 2.82
CA CYS A 115 0.83 -27.98 1.65
C CYS A 115 0.92 -26.56 1.01
N SER A 116 1.68 -26.48 -0.10
CA SER A 116 2.17 -25.31 -0.88
C SER A 116 1.34 -24.02 -0.83
N LEU A 117 2.00 -22.87 -1.07
CA LEU A 117 1.44 -21.51 -1.01
C LEU A 117 -0.05 -21.48 -1.40
N PRO A 118 -0.98 -21.32 -0.42
CA PRO A 118 -2.39 -21.49 -0.70
C PRO A 118 -2.86 -20.49 -1.73
N GLN A 119 -3.77 -20.93 -2.59
CA GLN A 119 -4.25 -20.11 -3.69
C GLN A 119 -4.77 -18.74 -3.25
N GLY A 120 -4.38 -17.70 -3.98
CA GLY A 120 -4.75 -16.31 -3.71
C GLY A 120 -3.74 -15.59 -2.83
N TRP A 121 -2.84 -16.31 -2.15
CA TRP A 121 -1.67 -15.75 -1.51
C TRP A 121 -0.54 -15.54 -2.50
N LYS A 122 0.24 -14.49 -2.26
CA LYS A 122 1.48 -14.17 -2.97
C LYS A 122 2.61 -14.10 -1.96
N MET A 123 3.70 -14.82 -2.23
CA MET A 123 4.94 -14.67 -1.47
C MET A 123 5.71 -13.47 -2.00
N ASN A 124 6.07 -12.55 -1.10
CA ASN A 124 6.99 -11.47 -1.37
C ASN A 124 8.38 -11.92 -0.96
N SER A 125 9.38 -11.40 -1.65
CA SER A 125 10.75 -11.76 -1.36
C SER A 125 11.29 -10.89 -0.23
N THR A 126 12.04 -11.52 0.68
CA THR A 126 12.61 -10.92 1.88
C THR A 126 14.04 -11.42 2.07
N PRO A 127 14.94 -10.61 2.67
CA PRO A 127 16.27 -11.10 3.05
C PRO A 127 16.26 -12.35 3.94
N SER A 128 15.27 -12.47 4.82
CA SER A 128 15.07 -13.65 5.68
C SER A 128 13.59 -13.86 5.96
N GLY A 129 13.23 -15.08 6.39
CA GLY A 129 11.85 -15.48 6.67
C GLY A 129 10.94 -15.44 5.45
N GLU A 130 9.64 -15.36 5.69
CA GLU A 130 8.61 -15.44 4.65
C GLU A 130 7.56 -14.35 4.85
N TRP A 131 7.25 -13.63 3.78
CA TRP A 131 6.22 -12.61 3.78
C TRP A 131 5.13 -12.94 2.75
N PHE A 132 3.92 -13.24 3.24
CA PHE A 132 2.78 -13.56 2.41
C PHE A 132 1.74 -12.43 2.39
N THR A 133 1.13 -12.21 1.22
CA THR A 133 0.04 -11.24 1.06
C THR A 133 -1.16 -11.85 0.35
N PHE A 134 -2.36 -11.56 0.84
CA PHE A 134 -3.63 -11.97 0.24
C PHE A 134 -4.43 -10.72 -0.13
N TYR A 135 -4.36 -10.32 -1.40
CA TYR A 135 -4.99 -9.10 -1.88
C TYR A 135 -6.50 -9.26 -2.05
N LEU A 136 -7.27 -8.33 -1.49
CA LEU A 136 -8.69 -8.13 -1.78
C LEU A 136 -8.85 -7.04 -2.86
N VAL A 137 -8.04 -5.99 -2.78
CA VAL A 137 -7.90 -4.95 -3.79
C VAL A 137 -6.42 -4.82 -4.13
N ASN A 138 -6.07 -4.92 -5.40
CA ASN A 138 -4.71 -4.74 -5.90
C ASN A 138 -4.72 -3.73 -7.05
N GLN A 139 -3.94 -2.66 -6.91
CA GLN A 139 -3.85 -1.57 -7.89
C GLN A 139 -5.23 -1.00 -8.27
N GLY A 140 -6.10 -0.82 -7.27
CA GLY A 140 -7.43 -0.24 -7.40
C GLY A 140 -8.50 -1.22 -7.86
N MET A 141 -8.12 -2.44 -8.26
CA MET A 141 -9.03 -3.46 -8.77
C MET A 141 -9.30 -4.53 -7.71
N CYS A 142 -10.57 -4.90 -7.53
CA CYS A 142 -10.90 -6.03 -6.66
C CYS A 142 -10.33 -7.34 -7.23
N VAL A 143 -9.97 -8.28 -6.36
CA VAL A 143 -9.55 -9.64 -6.73
C VAL A 143 -10.73 -10.58 -6.45
N PRO A 144 -11.61 -10.87 -7.43
CA PRO A 144 -12.95 -11.40 -7.14
C PRO A 144 -12.93 -12.73 -6.38
N ARG A 145 -11.96 -13.60 -6.69
CA ARG A 145 -11.81 -14.88 -5.99
C ARG A 145 -11.46 -14.70 -4.51
N ASN A 146 -10.60 -13.74 -4.20
CA ASN A 146 -10.16 -13.46 -2.85
C ASN A 146 -11.26 -12.75 -2.06
N CYS A 147 -11.96 -11.78 -2.69
CA CYS A 147 -13.13 -11.13 -2.11
C CYS A 147 -14.23 -12.12 -1.73
N ARG A 148 -14.47 -13.17 -2.54
CA ARG A 148 -15.43 -14.24 -2.20
C ARG A 148 -15.04 -15.06 -0.97
N ARG A 149 -13.75 -15.10 -0.60
CA ARG A 149 -13.30 -15.78 0.63
C ARG A 149 -13.32 -14.88 1.86
N CYS A 150 -13.31 -13.56 1.67
CA CYS A 150 -13.45 -12.57 2.74
C CYS A 150 -14.62 -11.60 2.45
N PRO A 151 -15.86 -12.10 2.27
CA PRO A 151 -16.96 -11.27 1.81
C PRO A 151 -17.31 -10.15 2.79
N ARG A 152 -17.18 -10.38 4.10
CA ARG A 152 -17.49 -9.36 5.11
C ARG A 152 -16.41 -8.29 5.16
N THR A 153 -15.14 -8.68 5.12
CA THR A 153 -14.01 -7.74 5.03
C THR A 153 -14.08 -6.92 3.75
N TYR A 154 -14.39 -7.55 2.60
CA TYR A 154 -14.52 -6.82 1.34
C TYR A 154 -15.67 -5.78 1.38
N ARG A 155 -16.83 -6.15 1.95
CA ARG A 155 -17.94 -5.20 2.14
C ARG A 155 -17.56 -4.05 3.07
N LEU A 156 -16.80 -4.34 4.14
CA LEU A 156 -16.29 -3.33 5.06
C LEU A 156 -15.39 -2.31 4.35
N LEU A 157 -14.50 -2.76 3.47
CA LEU A 157 -13.64 -1.86 2.68
C LEU A 157 -14.45 -0.84 1.86
N GLY A 158 -15.59 -1.26 1.30
CA GLY A 158 -16.49 -0.37 0.58
C GLY A 158 -17.23 0.65 1.46
N SER A 159 -17.16 0.50 2.78
CA SER A 159 -17.74 1.44 3.75
C SER A 159 -16.73 2.47 4.28
N LEU A 160 -15.44 2.30 3.97
CA LEU A 160 -14.38 3.24 4.35
C LEU A 160 -14.42 4.47 3.45
N ARG A 161 -14.25 5.65 4.02
CA ARG A 161 -14.29 6.93 3.28
C ARG A 161 -13.04 7.18 2.46
N THR A 162 -11.91 6.63 2.88
CA THR A 162 -10.60 6.90 2.27
C THR A 162 -9.98 5.69 1.60
N CYS A 163 -10.69 4.56 1.53
CA CYS A 163 -10.23 3.40 0.77
C CYS A 163 -10.13 3.75 -0.72
N ILE A 164 -8.93 3.63 -1.26
CA ILE A 164 -8.62 4.01 -2.64
C ILE A 164 -9.05 2.86 -3.57
N GLY A 165 -10.14 3.07 -4.33
CA GLY A 165 -10.57 2.21 -5.43
C GLY A 165 -10.31 2.85 -6.80
N ASN A 166 -10.29 2.03 -7.87
CA ASN A 166 -10.15 2.47 -9.27
C ASN A 166 -8.92 3.37 -9.54
N ASN A 167 -7.87 3.20 -8.74
CA ASN A 167 -6.62 3.91 -8.86
C ASN A 167 -5.46 2.94 -8.61
N VAL A 168 -4.44 2.98 -9.46
CA VAL A 168 -3.28 2.06 -9.43
C VAL A 168 -2.53 2.05 -8.10
N PHE A 169 -2.68 3.07 -7.27
CA PHE A 169 -2.07 3.15 -5.95
C PHE A 169 -3.00 2.64 -4.82
N GLY A 170 -4.21 2.16 -5.12
CA GLY A 170 -5.13 1.60 -4.14
C GLY A 170 -4.84 0.13 -3.86
N ASN A 171 -4.63 -0.24 -2.59
CA ASN A 171 -4.45 -1.63 -2.19
C ASN A 171 -5.17 -1.92 -0.87
N ALA A 172 -5.71 -3.12 -0.74
CA ALA A 172 -6.18 -3.69 0.51
C ALA A 172 -5.87 -5.19 0.53
N CYS A 173 -5.15 -5.64 1.55
CA CYS A 173 -4.69 -7.03 1.66
C CYS A 173 -4.54 -7.46 3.11
N ILE A 174 -4.62 -8.76 3.34
CA ILE A 174 -4.08 -9.38 4.55
C ILE A 174 -2.58 -9.63 4.32
N SER A 175 -1.75 -9.32 5.32
CA SER A 175 -0.30 -9.49 5.28
C SER A 175 0.14 -10.36 6.44
N VAL A 176 0.94 -11.37 6.18
CA VAL A 176 1.45 -12.33 7.17
C VAL A 176 2.97 -12.41 7.04
N LEU A 177 3.66 -12.24 8.16
CA LEU A 177 5.10 -12.46 8.26
C LEU A 177 5.34 -13.66 9.19
N SER A 178 6.12 -14.63 8.75
CA SER A 178 6.58 -15.74 9.60
C SER A 178 7.65 -15.24 10.59
N PRO A 179 7.88 -15.93 11.72
CA PRO A 179 8.98 -15.59 12.62
C PRO A 179 10.34 -15.52 11.91
N GLY A 180 11.19 -14.56 12.29
CA GLY A 180 12.51 -14.34 11.67
C GLY A 180 12.48 -13.58 10.33
N THR A 181 11.31 -13.09 9.90
CA THR A 181 11.19 -12.31 8.68
C THR A 181 11.75 -10.91 8.86
N VAL A 182 12.66 -10.51 7.97
CA VAL A 182 13.16 -9.14 7.84
C VAL A 182 12.73 -8.61 6.49
N ILE A 183 12.12 -7.42 6.46
CA ILE A 183 11.83 -6.71 5.21
C ILE A 183 12.90 -5.64 5.04
N ALA A 184 13.55 -5.62 3.86
CA ALA A 184 14.56 -4.61 3.56
C ALA A 184 13.98 -3.19 3.57
N GLU A 185 14.80 -2.19 3.91
CA GLU A 185 14.42 -0.78 3.83
C GLU A 185 13.98 -0.42 2.40
N HIS A 186 12.81 0.21 2.28
CA HIS A 186 12.22 0.54 0.99
C HIS A 186 11.25 1.71 1.09
N TYR A 187 10.92 2.31 -0.07
CA TYR A 187 9.92 3.36 -0.17
C TYR A 187 8.66 2.86 -0.89
N GLY A 188 7.55 3.57 -0.70
CA GLY A 188 6.28 3.38 -1.42
C GLY A 188 6.38 3.81 -2.90
N PRO A 189 5.44 3.40 -3.78
CA PRO A 189 5.46 3.89 -5.17
C PRO A 189 5.03 5.36 -5.28
N THR A 190 4.32 5.89 -4.28
CA THR A 190 3.79 7.24 -4.28
C THR A 190 3.65 7.78 -2.86
N ASN A 191 3.62 9.11 -2.71
CA ASN A 191 3.32 9.79 -1.45
C ASN A 191 1.85 10.21 -1.29
N ILE A 192 0.98 9.92 -2.26
CA ILE A 192 -0.43 10.36 -2.22
C ILE A 192 -1.36 9.47 -1.37
N ARG A 193 -0.82 8.45 -0.71
CA ARG A 193 -1.58 7.53 0.14
C ARG A 193 -0.92 7.35 1.48
N ILE A 194 -1.74 7.15 2.50
CA ILE A 194 -1.33 6.66 3.80
C ILE A 194 -1.69 5.17 3.88
N ARG A 195 -0.91 4.39 4.61
CA ARG A 195 -1.18 2.98 4.86
C ARG A 195 -1.66 2.80 6.30
N CYS A 196 -2.86 2.23 6.45
CA CYS A 196 -3.40 1.82 7.74
C CYS A 196 -3.07 0.34 7.98
N HIS A 197 -2.65 -0.02 9.20
CA HIS A 197 -2.36 -1.40 9.59
C HIS A 197 -3.21 -1.81 10.78
N LEU A 198 -4.30 -2.57 10.57
CA LEU A 198 -5.02 -3.20 11.66
C LEU A 198 -4.27 -4.46 12.13
N GLY A 199 -3.83 -4.50 13.39
CA GLY A 199 -3.22 -5.69 13.98
C GLY A 199 -4.25 -6.83 14.13
N LEU A 200 -4.00 -7.98 13.51
CA LEU A 200 -4.87 -9.16 13.58
C LEU A 200 -4.42 -10.20 14.60
N LYS A 201 -3.19 -10.70 14.43
CA LYS A 201 -2.47 -11.57 15.37
C LYS A 201 -1.05 -11.03 15.49
N THR A 202 -0.70 -10.46 16.64
CA THR A 202 0.53 -9.68 16.80
C THR A 202 1.37 -10.24 17.95
N PRO A 203 2.29 -11.20 17.66
CA PRO A 203 3.17 -11.74 18.70
C PRO A 203 4.15 -10.66 19.19
N SER A 204 4.76 -10.91 20.34
CA SER A 204 5.86 -10.07 20.86
C SER A 204 7.03 -10.02 19.87
N ASN A 205 7.82 -8.95 19.92
CA ASN A 205 9.02 -8.76 19.09
C ASN A 205 8.73 -8.56 17.59
N CYS A 206 7.59 -7.93 17.27
CA CYS A 206 7.29 -7.42 15.93
C CYS A 206 7.36 -5.89 15.92
N GLU A 207 8.19 -5.34 15.04
CA GLU A 207 8.43 -3.90 14.93
C GLU A 207 8.35 -3.43 13.48
N LEU A 208 7.84 -2.21 13.28
CA LEU A 208 7.90 -1.45 12.05
C LEU A 208 8.64 -0.15 12.32
N VAL A 209 9.69 0.12 11.56
CA VAL A 209 10.42 1.39 11.62
C VAL A 209 10.06 2.24 10.41
N VAL A 210 9.51 3.44 10.63
CA VAL A 210 9.22 4.42 9.57
C VAL A 210 9.92 5.73 9.89
N GLY A 211 10.77 6.22 8.99
CA GLY A 211 11.50 7.48 9.19
C GLY A 211 12.44 7.47 10.40
N GLY A 212 12.88 6.30 10.86
CA GLY A 212 13.71 6.13 12.07
C GLY A 212 12.92 5.99 13.37
N GLU A 213 11.59 6.08 13.32
CA GLU A 213 10.72 5.92 14.48
C GLU A 213 10.17 4.48 14.52
N PRO A 214 10.48 3.68 15.56
CA PRO A 214 9.92 2.33 15.71
C PRO A 214 8.50 2.35 16.27
N GLN A 215 7.67 1.42 15.80
CA GLN A 215 6.32 1.16 16.32
C GLN A 215 6.01 -0.34 16.34
N CYS A 216 5.16 -0.74 17.28
CA CYS A 216 4.64 -2.10 17.38
C CYS A 216 3.15 -2.13 17.07
N TRP A 217 2.66 -3.25 16.53
CA TRP A 217 1.22 -3.46 16.37
C TRP A 217 0.59 -3.96 17.67
N ALA A 218 -0.70 -3.68 17.83
CA ALA A 218 -1.53 -4.30 18.85
C ALA A 218 -2.78 -4.91 18.19
N GLU A 219 -3.22 -6.06 18.69
CA GLU A 219 -4.43 -6.70 18.19
C GLU A 219 -5.64 -5.77 18.30
N GLY A 220 -6.40 -5.65 17.22
CA GLY A 220 -7.58 -4.81 17.15
C GLY A 220 -7.30 -3.31 17.09
N ARG A 221 -6.04 -2.89 16.91
CA ARG A 221 -5.65 -1.48 16.77
C ARG A 221 -5.04 -1.18 15.41
N CYS A 222 -5.34 0.02 14.92
CA CYS A 222 -4.75 0.59 13.70
C CYS A 222 -3.63 1.58 14.02
#